data_AF-A0A7W6RS97-F1
#
_entry.id   AF-A0A7W6RS97-F1
#
_cell.length_a   1.000
_cell.length_b   1.000
_cell.length_c   1.000
_cell.angle_alpha   90.00
_cell.angle_beta   90.00
_cell.angle_gamma   90.00
#
_symmetry.space_group_name_H-M   'P 1'
#
loop_
_entity.id
_entity.type
_entity.pdbx_description
1 polymer ?
#
loop_
_entity_poly.entity_id
_entity_poly.type
_entity_poly.pdbx_seq_one_letter_code
_entity_poly.pdbx_strand_id
1 'polypeptide(L)'
;MAFDRVIVATLIPVWPLLDAEEKPAVVSGVAQRVTWAIAHAPFHIRVAVGGVSFIIGLCVLLISAGAGAPLARELRADRFYRLLQGLPGPVSSVLRLYRSMTLLAFYEQTPVAAKLLFTPTAQKA
;
A
#
# COMPACT_ATOMS: atom_id res chain seq x y z
N MET A 1 -10.59 -6.25 -4.20
CA MET A 1 -11.17 -5.42 -5.28
C MET A 1 -10.04 -4.83 -6.12
N ALA A 2 -10.30 -4.40 -7.36
CA ALA A 2 -9.25 -3.87 -8.24
C ALA A 2 -8.51 -2.65 -7.64
N PHE A 3 -9.24 -1.79 -6.92
CA PHE A 3 -8.71 -0.59 -6.29
C PHE A 3 -7.81 -0.85 -5.07
N ASP A 4 -8.04 -1.96 -4.35
CA ASP A 4 -7.20 -2.33 -3.20
C ASP A 4 -5.74 -2.50 -3.61
N ARG A 5 -5.51 -3.12 -4.78
CA ARG A 5 -4.16 -3.33 -5.30
C ARG A 5 -3.45 -2.02 -5.61
N VAL A 6 -4.16 -1.04 -6.17
CA VAL A 6 -3.62 0.29 -6.48
C VAL A 6 -3.26 1.03 -5.20
N ILE A 7 -4.16 1.00 -4.20
CA ILE A 7 -3.93 1.64 -2.90
C ILE A 7 -2.76 0.99 -2.17
N VAL A 8 -2.72 -0.34 -2.11
CA VAL A 8 -1.62 -1.07 -1.46
C VAL A 8 -0.28 -0.79 -2.14
N ALA A 9 -0.22 -0.85 -3.47
CA ALA A 9 1.02 -0.57 -4.21
C ALA A 9 1.60 0.82 -3.89
N THR A 10 0.73 1.82 -3.69
CA THR A 10 1.15 3.18 -3.30
C THR A 10 1.51 3.34 -1.82
N LEU A 11 1.13 2.38 -0.96
CA LEU A 11 1.38 2.43 0.48
C LEU A 11 2.53 1.53 0.94
N ILE A 12 3.07 0.69 0.05
CA ILE A 12 4.22 -0.15 0.36
C ILE A 12 5.43 0.73 0.65
N PRO A 13 6.11 0.50 1.79
CA PRO A 13 7.29 1.29 2.14
C PRO A 13 8.41 1.09 1.11
N VAL A 14 9.13 2.17 0.81
CA VAL A 14 10.39 2.06 0.06
C VAL A 14 11.38 1.31 0.94
N TRP A 15 11.87 0.18 0.47
CA TRP A 15 12.80 -0.67 1.21
C TRP A 15 14.05 -0.93 0.37
N PRO A 16 15.23 -0.43 0.79
CA PRO A 16 16.44 -0.48 -0.02
C PRO A 16 17.10 -1.88 -0.04
N LEU A 17 16.75 -2.77 0.90
CA LEU A 17 17.33 -4.12 0.99
C LEU A 17 16.58 -5.17 0.17
N LEU A 18 15.47 -4.79 -0.47
CA LEU A 18 14.72 -5.66 -1.37
C LEU A 18 15.31 -5.52 -2.77
N ASP A 19 15.70 -6.64 -3.34
CA ASP A 19 16.25 -6.66 -4.69
C ASP A 19 15.17 -6.33 -5.72
N ALA A 20 15.57 -5.83 -6.89
CA ALA A 20 14.62 -5.42 -7.94
C ALA A 20 13.71 -6.58 -8.41
N GLU A 21 14.19 -7.81 -8.31
CA GLU A 21 13.44 -9.04 -8.63
C GLU A 21 12.47 -9.46 -7.51
N GLU A 22 12.83 -9.22 -6.25
CA GLU A 22 12.01 -9.58 -5.09
C GLU A 22 10.84 -8.60 -4.88
N LYS A 23 11.06 -7.33 -5.21
CA LYS A 23 10.09 -6.25 -5.02
C LYS A 23 8.71 -6.52 -5.64
N PRO A 24 8.55 -6.93 -6.91
CA PRO A 24 7.23 -7.20 -7.49
C PRO A 24 6.53 -8.41 -6.83
N ALA A 25 7.28 -9.44 -6.43
CA ALA A 25 6.73 -10.60 -5.72
C ALA A 25 6.21 -10.19 -4.33
N VAL A 26 6.97 -9.38 -3.59
CA VAL A 26 6.56 -8.82 -2.30
C VAL A 26 5.31 -7.94 -2.47
N VAL A 27 5.30 -7.03 -3.45
CA VAL A 27 4.17 -6.13 -3.70
C VAL A 27 2.90 -6.91 -4.00
N SER A 28 2.98 -7.91 -4.88
CA SER A 28 1.83 -8.75 -5.22
C SER A 28 1.33 -9.58 -4.03
N GLY A 29 2.24 -10.17 -3.25
CA GLY A 29 1.91 -10.94 -2.05
C GLY A 29 1.22 -10.10 -0.97
N VAL A 30 1.73 -8.90 -0.71
CA VAL A 30 1.12 -7.94 0.22
C VAL A 30 -0.28 -7.52 -0.27
N ALA A 31 -0.39 -7.15 -1.54
CA ALA A 31 -1.67 -6.77 -2.13
C ALA A 31 -2.70 -7.90 -2.07
N GLN A 32 -2.29 -9.14 -2.29
CA GLN A 32 -3.15 -10.32 -2.18
C GLN A 32 -3.62 -10.53 -0.74
N ARG A 33 -2.71 -10.49 0.26
CA ARG A 33 -3.08 -10.65 1.68
C ARG A 33 -4.06 -9.58 2.13
N VAL A 34 -3.79 -8.31 1.82
CA VAL A 34 -4.66 -7.19 2.20
C VAL A 34 -6.03 -7.32 1.52
N THR A 35 -6.05 -7.64 0.23
CA THR A 35 -7.31 -7.84 -0.51
C THR A 35 -8.13 -8.99 0.09
N TRP A 36 -7.48 -10.10 0.43
CA TRP A 36 -8.12 -11.27 0.99
C TRP A 36 -8.70 -10.97 2.38
N ALA A 37 -7.95 -10.28 3.24
CA ALA A 37 -8.41 -9.88 4.57
C ALA A 37 -9.62 -8.93 4.51
N ILE A 38 -9.63 -7.97 3.57
CA ILE A 38 -10.80 -7.09 3.35
C ILE A 38 -12.00 -7.91 2.85
N ALA A 39 -11.79 -8.86 1.94
CA ALA A 39 -12.88 -9.69 1.41
C ALA A 39 -13.57 -10.54 2.49
N HIS A 40 -12.84 -10.95 3.53
CA HIS A 40 -13.34 -11.74 4.65
C HIS A 40 -13.76 -10.90 5.86
N ALA A 41 -13.67 -9.57 5.78
CA ALA A 41 -14.13 -8.69 6.85
C ALA A 41 -15.67 -8.72 6.96
N PRO A 42 -16.24 -8.34 8.14
CA PRO A 42 -17.67 -8.18 8.31
C PRO A 42 -18.29 -7.25 7.27
N PHE A 43 -19.55 -7.50 6.90
CA PHE A 43 -20.22 -6.81 5.80
C PHE A 43 -20.16 -5.27 5.90
N HIS A 44 -20.39 -4.71 7.09
CA HIS A 44 -20.35 -3.25 7.30
C HIS A 44 -18.96 -2.66 7.03
N ILE A 45 -17.88 -3.38 7.37
CA ILE A 45 -16.50 -2.99 7.04
C ILE A 45 -16.29 -3.05 5.53
N ARG A 46 -16.73 -4.14 4.88
CA ARG A 46 -16.61 -4.30 3.42
C ARG A 46 -17.30 -3.19 2.65
N VAL A 47 -18.49 -2.79 3.08
CA VAL A 47 -19.25 -1.69 2.44
C VAL A 47 -18.52 -0.35 2.65
N ALA A 48 -18.10 -0.05 3.88
CA ALA A 48 -17.41 1.20 4.19
C ALA A 48 -16.07 1.31 3.43
N VAL A 49 -15.26 0.24 3.49
CA VAL A 49 -13.98 0.16 2.77
C VAL A 49 -14.21 0.21 1.27
N GLY A 50 -15.15 -0.59 0.73
CA GLY A 50 -15.43 -0.63 -0.71
C GLY A 50 -15.85 0.72 -1.29
N GLY A 51 -16.76 1.43 -0.60
CA GLY A 51 -17.23 2.75 -1.05
C GLY A 51 -16.11 3.80 -1.04
N VAL A 52 -15.32 3.85 0.04
CA VAL A 52 -14.20 4.78 0.15
C VAL A 52 -13.08 4.44 -0.84
N SER A 53 -12.74 3.17 -0.99
CA SER A 53 -11.71 2.71 -1.93
C SER A 53 -12.08 2.94 -3.39
N PHE A 54 -13.38 2.88 -3.72
CA PHE A 54 -13.86 3.27 -5.04
C PHE A 54 -13.63 4.76 -5.31
N ILE A 55 -13.99 5.63 -4.36
CA ILE A 55 -13.79 7.08 -4.48
C ILE A 55 -12.30 7.40 -4.61
N ILE A 56 -11.46 6.87 -3.72
CA ILE A 56 -10.01 7.10 -3.74
C ILE A 56 -9.40 6.57 -5.04
N GLY A 57 -9.75 5.36 -5.43
CA GLY A 57 -9.24 4.73 -6.65
C GLY A 57 -9.59 5.50 -7.91
N LEU A 58 -10.83 6.01 -7.99
CA LEU A 58 -11.28 6.89 -9.07
C LEU A 58 -10.48 8.21 -9.09
N CYS A 59 -10.29 8.86 -7.94
CA CYS A 59 -9.50 10.08 -7.85
C CYS A 59 -8.04 9.85 -8.26
N VAL A 60 -7.41 8.75 -7.82
CA VAL A 60 -6.04 8.39 -8.20
C VAL A 60 -5.96 8.16 -9.71
N LEU A 61 -6.93 7.46 -10.31
CA LEU A 61 -7.01 7.26 -11.76
C LEU A 61 -7.10 8.58 -12.52
N LEU A 62 -8.00 9.48 -12.11
CA LEU A 62 -8.21 10.77 -12.78
C LEU A 62 -6.97 11.67 -12.67
N ILE A 63 -6.34 11.73 -11.50
CA ILE A 63 -5.12 12.53 -11.27
C ILE A 63 -3.92 11.93 -12.05
N SER A 64 -3.88 10.61 -12.19
CA SER A 64 -2.85 9.87 -12.91
C SER A 64 -3.00 9.95 -14.43
N ALA A 65 -4.22 10.01 -14.97
CA ALA A 65 -4.49 10.01 -16.41
C ALA A 65 -3.90 11.26 -17.12
N GLY A 66 -3.71 12.36 -16.39
CA GLY A 66 -3.07 13.58 -16.90
C GLY A 66 -1.56 13.68 -16.66
N ALA A 67 -0.88 12.61 -16.25
CA ALA A 67 0.56 12.59 -16.02
C ALA A 67 1.27 11.80 -17.13
N GLY A 68 1.89 12.50 -18.08
CA GLY A 68 2.58 11.88 -19.23
C GLY A 68 3.84 11.07 -18.87
N ALA A 69 4.31 11.09 -17.62
CA ALA A 69 5.50 10.36 -17.17
C ALA A 69 5.21 9.56 -15.88
N PRO A 70 5.75 8.33 -15.74
CA PRO A 70 5.50 7.45 -14.59
C PRO A 70 5.97 8.06 -13.26
N LEU A 71 7.09 8.79 -13.26
CA LEU A 71 7.60 9.47 -12.07
C LEU A 71 6.66 10.60 -11.59
N ALA A 72 6.09 11.36 -12.54
CA ALA A 72 5.13 12.41 -12.23
C ALA A 72 3.80 11.84 -11.70
N ARG A 73 3.43 10.63 -12.14
CA ARG A 73 2.26 9.90 -11.66
C ARG A 73 2.42 9.48 -10.20
N GLU A 74 3.56 8.91 -9.82
CA GLU A 74 3.86 8.52 -8.44
C GLU A 74 3.86 9.73 -7.49
N LEU A 75 4.54 10.82 -7.86
CA LEU A 75 4.59 12.06 -7.05
C LEU A 75 3.20 12.68 -6.85
N ARG A 76 2.33 12.66 -7.86
CA ARG A 76 0.96 13.16 -7.74
C ARG A 76 0.10 12.27 -6.85
N ALA A 77 0.22 10.95 -6.96
CA ALA A 77 -0.47 10.01 -6.10
C ALA A 77 -0.06 10.20 -4.64
N ASP A 78 1.25 10.30 -4.36
CA ASP A 78 1.79 10.57 -3.03
C ASP A 78 1.25 11.87 -2.42
N ARG A 79 1.25 12.96 -3.20
CA ARG A 79 0.72 14.24 -2.74
C ARG A 79 -0.77 14.16 -2.43
N PHE A 80 -1.53 13.47 -3.27
CA PHE A 80 -2.95 13.23 -3.06
C PHE A 80 -3.21 12.43 -1.78
N TYR A 81 -2.48 11.34 -1.54
CA TYR A 81 -2.63 10.56 -0.30
C TYR A 81 -2.28 11.36 0.95
N ARG A 82 -1.24 12.21 0.92
CA ARG A 82 -0.91 13.08 2.06
C ARG A 82 -2.05 14.06 2.36
N LEU A 83 -2.68 14.62 1.33
CA LEU A 83 -3.85 15.48 1.50
C LEU A 83 -5.02 14.72 2.11
N LEU A 84 -5.33 13.52 1.61
CA LEU A 84 -6.40 12.69 2.15
C LEU A 84 -6.15 12.25 3.60
N GLN A 85 -4.89 12.00 3.98
CA GLN A 85 -4.52 11.65 5.36
C GLN A 85 -4.69 12.82 6.34
N GLY A 86 -4.67 14.07 5.85
CA GLY A 86 -4.93 15.26 6.66
C GLY A 86 -6.40 15.57 6.89
N LEU A 87 -7.31 14.92 6.16
CA LEU A 87 -8.76 15.15 6.29
C LEU A 87 -9.33 14.32 7.45
N PRO A 88 -9.98 14.92 8.46
CA PRO A 88 -10.70 14.15 9.46
C PRO A 88 -11.88 13.41 8.82
N GLY A 89 -12.09 12.15 9.21
CA GLY A 89 -13.28 11.39 8.79
C GLY A 89 -12.98 10.01 8.18
N PRO A 90 -14.00 9.39 7.53
CA PRO A 90 -13.98 7.99 7.10
C PRO A 90 -12.83 7.66 6.16
N VAL A 91 -12.46 8.61 5.29
CA VAL A 91 -11.36 8.47 4.33
C VAL A 91 -10.03 8.25 5.04
N SER A 92 -9.71 9.05 6.08
CA SER A 92 -8.47 8.88 6.83
C SER A 92 -8.43 7.57 7.60
N SER A 93 -9.56 7.13 8.17
CA SER A 93 -9.67 5.86 8.89
C SER A 93 -9.42 4.68 7.97
N VAL A 94 -10.02 4.69 6.77
CA VAL A 94 -9.79 3.65 5.75
C VAL A 94 -8.35 3.67 5.27
N LEU A 95 -7.76 4.84 4.99
CA LEU A 95 -6.34 4.92 4.62
C LEU A 95 -5.41 4.43 5.72
N ARG A 96 -5.69 4.73 6.99
CA ARG A 96 -4.95 4.19 8.14
C ARG A 96 -5.09 2.68 8.25
N LEU A 97 -6.29 2.14 7.99
CA LEU A 97 -6.52 0.70 7.94
C LEU A 97 -5.67 0.04 6.85
N TYR A 98 -5.74 0.53 5.60
CA TYR A 98 -4.91 0.01 4.51
C TYR A 98 -3.42 0.12 4.82
N ARG A 99 -2.97 1.24 5.39
CA ARG A 99 -1.56 1.44 5.74
C ARG A 99 -1.10 0.45 6.80
N SER A 100 -1.90 0.24 7.83
CA SER A 100 -1.59 -0.70 8.93
C SER A 100 -1.53 -2.14 8.41
N MET A 101 -2.52 -2.54 7.61
CA MET A 101 -2.55 -3.88 7.02
C MET A 101 -1.42 -4.10 6.01
N THR A 102 -1.12 -3.09 5.18
CA THR A 102 0.00 -3.14 4.22
C THR A 102 1.33 -3.29 4.94
N LEU A 103 1.57 -2.51 6.01
CA LEU A 103 2.80 -2.59 6.78
C LEU A 103 2.95 -3.95 7.46
N LEU A 104 1.89 -4.45 8.10
CA LEU A 104 1.91 -5.76 8.75
C LEU A 104 2.20 -6.86 7.72
N ALA A 105 1.44 -6.90 6.64
CA ALA A 105 1.58 -7.90 5.58
C ALA A 105 2.93 -7.80 4.85
N PHE A 106 3.55 -6.62 4.80
CA PHE A 106 4.89 -6.39 4.25
C PHE A 106 5.96 -7.03 5.14
N TYR A 107 5.92 -6.79 6.45
CA TYR A 107 6.88 -7.37 7.39
C TYR A 107 6.73 -8.88 7.57
N GLU A 108 5.55 -9.43 7.28
CA GLU A 108 5.31 -10.88 7.24
C GLU A 108 5.83 -11.57 5.97
N GLN A 109 6.28 -10.83 4.95
CA GLN A 109 6.85 -11.47 3.75
C GLN A 109 8.20 -12.11 4.08
N THR A 110 8.37 -13.38 3.72
CA THR A 110 9.63 -14.13 3.92
C THR A 110 10.90 -13.39 3.51
N PRO A 111 11.01 -12.76 2.31
CA PRO A 111 12.21 -12.02 1.94
C PRO A 111 12.46 -10.80 2.85
N VAL A 112 11.40 -10.11 3.27
CA VAL A 112 11.51 -8.96 4.18
C VAL A 112 11.92 -9.40 5.58
N ALA A 113 11.26 -10.42 6.12
CA ALA A 113 11.58 -11.00 7.41
C ALA A 113 13.01 -11.55 7.45
N ALA A 114 13.45 -12.23 6.39
CA ALA A 114 14.82 -12.72 6.26
C ALA A 114 15.82 -11.55 6.35
N LYS A 115 15.66 -10.49 5.55
CA LYS A 115 16.61 -9.36 5.57
C LYS A 115 16.61 -8.60 6.91
N LEU A 116 15.47 -8.56 7.61
CA LEU A 116 15.39 -7.99 8.96
C LEU A 116 16.15 -8.82 10.00
N LEU A 117 15.95 -10.14 9.99
CA LEU A 117 16.57 -11.08 10.92
C LEU A 117 18.07 -11.30 10.62
N PHE A 118 18.47 -11.18 9.35
CA PHE A 118 19.86 -11.25 8.88
C PHE A 118 20.52 -9.87 8.80
N THR A 119 20.15 -8.91 9.65
CA THR A 119 20.95 -7.69 9.80
C THR A 119 22.31 -8.09 10.37
N PRO A 120 23.44 -7.93 9.67
CA PRO A 120 24.74 -8.26 10.22
C PRO A 120 25.08 -7.24 11.31
N THR A 121 24.72 -7.52 12.55
CA THR A 121 25.48 -7.02 13.69
C THR A 121 26.88 -7.65 13.59
N ALA A 122 27.90 -6.80 13.47
CA ALA A 122 29.33 -7.10 13.37
C ALA A 122 29.92 -7.22 11.94
N GLN A 123 29.89 -6.11 11.20
CA GLN A 123 31.06 -5.71 10.41
C GLN A 123 31.49 -4.31 10.88
N LYS A 124 32.09 -4.27 12.08
CA LYS A 124 32.94 -3.17 12.53
C LYS A 124 34.30 -3.76 12.85
N ALA A 125 35.26 -3.38 12.00
CA ALA A 125 36.71 -3.35 12.16
C ALA A 125 37.41 -4.61 12.70
#